data_AF-A0A7J8PAN8-F1
#
_entry.id   AF-A0A7J8PAN8-F1
#
_cell.length_a   1.000
_cell.length_b   1.000
_cell.length_c   1.000
_cell.angle_alpha   90.00
_cell.angle_beta   90.00
_cell.angle_gamma   90.00
#
_symmetry.space_group_name_H-M   'P 1'
#
loop_
_entity.id
_entity.type
_entity.pdbx_description
1 polymer ?
#
loop_
_entity_poly.entity_id
_entity_poly.type
_entity_poly.pdbx_seq_one_letter_code
_entity_poly.pdbx_strand_id
1 'polypeptide(L)'
;MPPASPDFSSSVKLKYVKLGYQYVVDHFLTLLLVPVMVGILIEVVRLGPEEIVNLWNSLHFDLIQILCSSFFIIFIATVYFMSKPRCIYLVDYACYKPPVTCRVPFATFMEHSRLILSNNPKSVEFQMRILERSGLGEETCLPPAIHYIPPKPTMEAARGEAEVVIFSAMDSLFKKTGLKPKDIDILIVNCSLFSPTPSLSAMVINKYKLRSNIKSFNLSGMGCSAGLISIDL
;
A
#
# COMPACT_ATOMS: atom_id res chain seq x y z
N MET A 1 8.54 18.61 -40.58
CA MET A 1 8.76 17.90 -39.30
C MET A 1 9.78 18.73 -38.52
N PRO A 2 9.40 19.39 -37.41
CA PRO A 2 10.38 20.10 -36.58
C PRO A 2 11.23 19.06 -35.80
N PRO A 3 12.50 19.37 -35.51
CA PRO A 3 13.40 18.45 -34.83
C PRO A 3 12.97 18.24 -33.37
N ALA A 4 13.11 17.00 -32.90
CA ALA A 4 12.85 16.61 -31.53
C ALA A 4 13.76 17.38 -30.56
N SER A 5 13.15 18.00 -29.55
CA SER A 5 13.85 18.57 -28.40
C SER A 5 14.55 17.46 -27.60
N PRO A 6 15.78 17.67 -27.10
CA PRO A 6 16.49 16.66 -26.32
C PRO A 6 15.75 16.36 -25.01
N ASP A 7 15.53 15.07 -24.77
CA ASP A 7 14.81 14.53 -23.62
C ASP A 7 15.60 14.79 -22.32
N PHE A 8 14.97 15.48 -21.38
CA PHE A 8 15.58 15.93 -20.14
C PHE A 8 15.88 14.74 -19.23
N SER A 9 17.15 14.45 -19.05
CA SER A 9 17.72 13.58 -18.02
C SER A 9 17.56 14.13 -16.59
N SER A 10 16.32 14.42 -16.17
CA SER A 10 16.01 15.08 -14.89
C SER A 10 15.23 14.20 -13.90
N SER A 11 14.95 12.94 -14.22
CA SER A 11 14.19 12.00 -13.36
C SER A 11 14.84 11.80 -11.97
N VAL A 12 16.17 11.72 -11.93
CA VAL A 12 16.91 11.49 -10.68
C VAL A 12 16.91 12.74 -9.78
N LYS A 13 17.11 13.93 -10.35
CA LYS A 13 17.11 15.20 -9.60
C LYS A 13 15.74 15.54 -9.04
N LEU A 14 14.66 15.29 -9.79
CA LEU A 14 13.30 15.59 -9.34
C LEU A 14 12.89 14.72 -8.14
N LYS A 15 13.32 13.45 -8.12
CA LYS A 15 13.05 12.52 -7.02
C LYS A 15 13.72 12.95 -5.71
N TYR A 16 14.98 13.39 -5.77
CA TYR A 16 15.69 13.90 -4.59
C TYR A 16 15.15 15.26 -4.12
N VAL A 17 14.73 16.13 -5.05
CA VAL A 17 14.07 17.39 -4.71
C VAL A 17 12.74 17.14 -4.00
N LYS A 18 11.93 16.19 -4.49
CA LYS A 18 10.67 15.81 -3.84
C LYS A 18 10.92 15.23 -2.45
N LEU A 19 11.93 14.37 -2.29
CA LEU A 19 12.29 13.77 -1.01
C LEU A 19 12.76 14.83 0.00
N GLY A 20 13.62 15.76 -0.44
CA GLY A 20 14.10 16.87 0.37
C GLY A 20 12.99 17.82 0.77
N TYR A 21 12.09 18.16 -0.16
CA TYR A 21 10.92 18.99 0.11
C TYR A 21 9.99 18.32 1.13
N GLN A 22 9.68 17.04 0.94
CA GLN A 22 8.82 16.28 1.84
C GLN A 22 9.45 16.18 3.24
N TYR A 23 10.75 15.93 3.33
CA TYR A 23 11.49 15.96 4.60
C TYR A 23 11.44 17.33 5.29
N VAL A 24 11.65 18.41 4.55
CA VAL A 24 11.58 19.79 5.08
C VAL A 24 10.18 20.13 5.55
N VAL A 25 9.13 19.74 4.83
CA VAL A 25 7.74 19.96 5.23
C VAL A 25 7.39 19.14 6.47
N ASP A 26 7.73 17.85 6.48
CA ASP A 26 7.45 16.94 7.61
C ASP A 26 8.18 17.36 8.89
N HIS A 27 9.36 17.98 8.76
CA HIS A 27 10.19 18.42 9.88
C HIS A 27 10.27 19.95 10.02
N PHE A 28 9.38 20.70 9.37
CA PHE A 28 9.46 22.17 9.29
C PHE A 28 9.49 22.82 10.67
N LEU A 29 8.60 22.36 11.57
CA LEU A 29 8.54 22.81 12.96
C LEU A 29 9.85 22.52 13.70
N THR A 30 10.43 21.33 13.52
CA THR A 30 11.69 20.94 14.15
C THR A 30 12.86 21.79 13.62
N LEU A 31 12.92 22.00 12.30
CA LEU A 31 13.93 22.83 11.64
C LEU A 31 13.84 24.31 12.04
N LEU A 32 12.66 24.82 12.37
CA LEU A 32 12.45 26.17 12.87
C LEU A 32 12.79 26.29 14.37
N LEU A 33 12.33 25.34 15.19
CA LEU A 33 12.45 25.39 16.65
C LEU A 33 13.88 25.15 17.13
N VAL A 34 14.64 24.25 16.50
CA VAL A 34 16.01 23.92 16.94
C VAL A 34 16.96 25.13 16.89
N PRO A 35 17.04 25.93 15.80
CA PRO A 35 17.87 27.14 15.76
C PRO A 35 17.44 28.20 16.79
N VAL A 36 16.13 28.35 17.01
CA VAL A 36 15.59 29.28 18.02
C VAL A 36 16.03 28.86 19.42
N MET A 37 15.90 27.56 19.75
CA MET A 37 16.36 27.02 21.04
C MET A 37 17.88 27.16 21.22
N VAL A 38 18.67 26.93 20.17
CA VAL A 38 20.14 27.14 20.19
C VAL A 38 20.47 28.63 20.38
N GLY A 39 19.76 29.53 19.71
CA GLY A 39 19.94 30.98 19.85
C GLY A 39 19.64 31.45 21.28
N ILE A 40 18.51 31.00 21.85
CA ILE A 40 18.16 31.27 23.26
C ILE A 40 19.24 30.72 24.18
N LEU A 41 19.74 29.50 23.95
CA LEU A 41 20.80 28.90 24.77
C LEU A 41 22.10 29.70 24.72
N ILE A 42 22.50 30.18 23.53
CA ILE A 42 23.69 31.01 23.37
C ILE A 42 23.54 32.33 24.12
N GLU A 43 22.39 33.00 24.00
CA GLU A 43 22.13 34.25 24.73
C GLU A 43 22.07 34.03 26.25
N VAL A 44 21.48 32.93 26.71
CA VAL A 44 21.48 32.55 28.14
C VAL A 44 22.89 32.26 28.66
N VAL A 45 23.76 31.63 27.86
CA VAL A 45 25.17 31.39 28.25
C VAL A 45 26.00 32.69 28.21
N ARG A 46 25.64 33.65 27.35
CA ARG A 46 26.28 34.98 27.29
C ARG A 46 25.87 35.88 28.45
N LEU A 47 24.61 35.79 28.88
CA LEU A 47 24.11 36.43 30.08
C LEU A 47 24.78 35.81 31.31
N GLY A 48 25.36 36.65 32.18
CA GLY A 48 25.99 36.16 33.41
C GLY A 48 24.95 35.56 34.37
N PRO A 49 25.34 34.67 35.30
CA PRO A 49 24.42 34.06 36.27
C PRO A 49 23.66 35.10 37.12
N GLU A 50 24.30 36.23 37.43
CA GLU A 50 23.72 37.37 38.15
C GLU A 50 22.57 38.04 37.35
N GLU A 51 22.73 38.20 36.03
CA GLU A 51 21.73 38.82 35.16
C GLU A 51 20.54 37.88 34.90
N ILE A 52 20.79 36.57 34.82
CA ILE A 52 19.72 35.56 34.72
C ILE A 52 18.86 35.56 35.99
N VAL A 53 19.49 35.65 37.17
CA VAL A 53 18.78 35.72 38.45
C VAL A 53 17.97 37.01 38.56
N ASN A 54 18.51 38.15 38.13
CA ASN A 54 17.76 39.40 38.07
C ASN A 54 16.61 39.37 37.07
N LEU A 55 16.79 38.76 35.89
CA LEU A 55 15.74 38.59 34.90
C LEU A 55 14.61 37.71 35.46
N TRP A 56 14.96 36.60 36.12
CA TRP A 56 14.01 35.71 36.79
C TRP A 56 13.24 36.41 37.92
N ASN A 57 13.92 37.23 38.72
CA ASN A 57 13.28 38.01 39.79
C ASN A 57 12.41 39.17 39.26
N SER A 58 12.75 39.70 38.08
CA SER A 58 11.98 40.73 37.35
C SER A 58 10.77 40.15 36.60
N LEU A 59 10.78 38.83 36.33
CA LEU A 59 9.68 38.07 35.74
C LEU A 59 8.52 37.92 36.75
N HIS A 60 7.82 39.02 37.00
CA HIS A 60 6.48 39.01 37.59
C HIS A 60 5.51 38.43 36.57
N PHE A 61 5.29 37.12 36.63
CA PHE A 61 4.27 36.46 35.83
C PHE A 61 2.88 36.83 36.37
N ASP A 62 2.23 37.80 35.73
CA ASP A 62 0.82 38.06 35.96
C ASP A 62 -0.03 36.82 35.66
N LEU A 63 -1.13 36.65 36.39
CA LEU A 63 -2.06 35.53 36.22
C LEU A 63 -2.48 35.33 34.76
N ILE A 64 -2.62 36.43 34.02
CA ILE A 64 -2.94 36.46 32.59
C ILE A 64 -1.83 35.80 31.76
N GLN A 65 -0.56 36.07 32.07
CA GLN A 65 0.58 35.52 31.34
C GLN A 65 0.72 34.01 31.58
N ILE A 66 0.43 33.53 32.80
CA ILE A 66 0.38 32.11 33.13
C ILE A 66 -0.76 31.42 32.35
N LEU A 67 -1.95 32.02 32.36
CA LEU A 67 -3.11 31.51 31.60
C LEU A 67 -2.82 31.45 30.11
N CYS A 68 -2.31 32.53 29.51
CA CYS A 68 -1.95 32.57 28.09
C CYS A 68 -0.87 31.55 27.73
N SER A 69 0.17 31.41 28.55
CA SER A 69 1.26 30.45 28.31
C SER A 69 0.76 29.00 28.42
N SER A 70 -0.06 28.70 29.43
CA SER A 70 -0.65 27.36 29.59
C SER A 70 -1.59 27.01 28.43
N PHE A 71 -2.43 27.97 27.99
CA PHE A 71 -3.30 27.79 26.84
C PHE A 71 -2.48 27.54 25.56
N PHE A 72 -1.40 28.28 25.35
CA PHE A 72 -0.53 28.12 24.20
C PHE A 72 0.16 26.75 24.18
N ILE A 73 0.66 26.29 25.34
CA ILE A 73 1.25 24.95 25.48
C ILE A 73 0.22 23.86 25.18
N ILE A 74 -0.99 23.96 25.75
CA ILE A 74 -2.07 22.99 25.51
C ILE A 74 -2.49 23.00 24.04
N PHE A 75 -2.60 24.17 23.43
CA PHE A 75 -2.93 24.33 22.03
C PHE A 75 -1.86 23.67 21.13
N ILE A 76 -0.57 23.97 21.35
CA ILE A 76 0.52 23.34 20.60
C ILE A 76 0.54 21.83 20.81
N ALA A 77 0.40 21.35 22.04
CA ALA A 77 0.37 19.92 22.33
C ALA A 77 -0.80 19.23 21.61
N THR A 78 -1.99 19.83 21.66
CA THR A 78 -3.19 19.31 20.99
C THR A 78 -2.98 19.24 19.48
N VAL A 79 -2.48 20.33 18.87
CA VAL A 79 -2.15 20.36 17.43
C VAL A 79 -1.11 19.29 17.11
N TYR A 80 -0.02 19.18 17.89
CA TYR A 80 1.02 18.18 17.67
C TYR A 80 0.48 16.74 17.72
N PHE A 81 -0.34 16.40 18.73
CA PHE A 81 -0.93 15.06 18.84
C PHE A 81 -1.97 14.79 17.74
N MET A 82 -2.72 15.81 17.31
CA MET A 82 -3.69 15.67 16.22
C MET A 82 -3.02 15.60 14.83
N SER A 83 -1.87 16.24 14.64
CA SER A 83 -1.09 16.23 13.40
C SER A 83 -0.26 14.96 13.25
N LYS A 84 -0.05 14.18 14.32
CA LYS A 84 0.75 12.96 14.25
C LYS A 84 0.04 11.92 13.38
N PRO A 85 0.71 11.36 12.36
CA PRO A 85 0.12 10.31 11.53
C PRO A 85 -0.26 9.12 12.40
N ARG A 86 -1.48 8.62 12.21
CA ARG A 86 -1.96 7.43 12.93
C ARG A 86 -1.24 6.21 12.37
N CYS A 87 -0.67 5.40 13.26
CA CYS A 87 -0.06 4.13 12.85
C CYS A 87 -1.14 3.16 12.36
N ILE A 88 -0.91 2.57 11.19
CA ILE A 88 -1.75 1.52 10.61
C ILE A 88 -1.06 0.18 10.84
N TYR A 89 -1.80 -0.81 11.35
CA TYR A 89 -1.27 -2.12 11.70
C TYR A 89 -1.98 -3.21 10.91
N LEU A 90 -1.21 -4.21 10.46
CA LEU A 90 -1.78 -5.45 9.95
C LEU A 90 -2.18 -6.33 11.14
N VAL A 91 -3.48 -6.47 11.36
CA VAL A 91 -4.01 -7.28 12.46
C VAL A 91 -4.10 -8.76 12.09
N ASP A 92 -4.55 -9.05 10.86
CA ASP A 92 -4.73 -10.43 10.39
C ASP A 92 -4.68 -10.53 8.86
N TYR A 93 -4.44 -11.74 8.33
CA TYR A 93 -4.44 -12.08 6.92
C TYR A 93 -4.98 -13.49 6.67
N ALA A 94 -5.48 -13.71 5.46
CA ALA A 94 -5.88 -15.02 4.97
C ALA A 94 -5.50 -15.18 3.49
N CYS A 95 -5.18 -16.40 3.08
CA CYS A 95 -4.85 -16.74 1.71
C CYS A 95 -5.72 -17.90 1.24
N TYR A 96 -6.16 -17.84 -0.01
CA TYR A 96 -6.78 -18.99 -0.66
C TYR A 96 -5.70 -19.97 -1.12
N LYS A 97 -5.82 -21.24 -0.71
CA LYS A 97 -5.02 -22.34 -1.23
C LYS A 97 -5.86 -23.10 -2.26
N PRO A 98 -5.45 -23.14 -3.55
CA PRO A 98 -6.19 -23.88 -4.56
C PRO A 98 -6.17 -25.39 -4.28
N PRO A 99 -7.20 -26.14 -4.73
CA PRO A 99 -7.22 -27.59 -4.63
C PRO A 99 -6.14 -28.22 -5.52
N VAL A 100 -5.76 -29.46 -5.20
CA VAL A 100 -4.74 -30.23 -5.95
C VAL A 100 -5.09 -30.42 -7.43
N THR A 101 -6.37 -30.34 -7.79
CA THR A 101 -6.82 -30.41 -9.19
C THR A 101 -6.39 -29.21 -10.03
N CYS A 102 -6.00 -28.10 -9.40
CA CYS A 102 -5.47 -26.92 -10.09
C CYS A 102 -3.95 -27.00 -10.30
N ARG A 103 -3.27 -27.98 -9.70
CA ARG A 103 -1.82 -28.15 -9.80
C ARG A 103 -1.40 -28.48 -11.22
N VAL A 104 -0.32 -27.86 -11.69
CA VAL A 104 0.27 -28.11 -13.00
C VAL A 104 1.75 -28.46 -12.82
N PRO A 105 2.08 -29.76 -12.71
CA PRO A 105 3.45 -30.24 -12.72
C PRO A 105 4.20 -29.83 -13.99
N PHE A 106 5.53 -29.82 -13.95
CA PHE A 106 6.34 -29.44 -15.11
C PHE A 106 6.08 -30.34 -16.33
N ALA A 107 5.89 -31.64 -16.08
CA ALA A 107 5.55 -32.59 -17.14
C ALA A 107 4.24 -32.23 -17.84
N THR A 108 3.18 -31.93 -17.07
CA THR A 108 1.87 -31.53 -17.58
C THR A 108 1.96 -30.21 -18.34
N PHE A 109 2.66 -29.21 -17.79
CA PHE A 109 2.87 -27.94 -18.48
C PHE A 109 3.56 -28.17 -19.84
N MET A 110 4.63 -28.95 -19.88
CA MET A 110 5.38 -29.21 -21.10
C MET A 110 4.60 -30.04 -22.13
N GLU A 111 3.78 -30.98 -21.70
CA GLU A 111 2.85 -31.71 -22.57
C GLU A 111 1.82 -30.76 -23.19
N HIS A 112 1.16 -29.93 -22.36
CA HIS A 112 0.18 -28.95 -22.83
C HIS A 112 0.83 -27.95 -23.80
N SER A 113 2.02 -27.45 -23.50
CA SER A 113 2.77 -26.56 -24.39
C SER A 113 3.06 -27.19 -25.74
N ARG A 114 3.43 -28.48 -25.81
CA ARG A 114 3.65 -29.20 -27.08
C ARG A 114 2.37 -29.37 -27.89
N LEU A 115 1.24 -29.61 -27.21
CA LEU A 115 -0.06 -29.75 -27.87
C LEU A 115 -0.60 -28.41 -28.39
N ILE A 116 -0.50 -27.36 -27.58
CA ILE A 116 -1.01 -26.02 -27.91
C ILE A 116 -0.12 -25.31 -28.93
N LEU A 117 1.21 -25.46 -28.81
CA LEU A 117 2.21 -24.84 -29.68
C LEU A 117 2.82 -25.87 -30.64
N SER A 118 2.03 -26.83 -31.12
CA SER A 118 2.50 -27.94 -31.98
C SER A 118 3.29 -27.46 -33.21
N ASN A 119 2.91 -26.31 -33.76
CA ASN A 119 3.54 -25.72 -34.94
C ASN A 119 4.70 -24.77 -34.61
N ASN A 120 5.07 -24.61 -33.33
CA ASN A 120 6.07 -23.67 -32.84
C ASN A 120 7.05 -24.33 -31.84
N PRO A 121 7.86 -25.32 -32.28
CA PRO A 121 8.77 -26.06 -31.40
C PRO A 121 9.80 -25.17 -30.67
N LYS A 122 10.28 -24.11 -31.34
CA LYS A 122 11.20 -23.13 -30.72
C LYS A 122 10.58 -22.42 -29.50
N SER A 123 9.27 -22.15 -29.54
CA SER A 123 8.55 -21.53 -28.43
C SER A 123 8.40 -22.49 -27.26
N VAL A 124 8.18 -23.79 -27.53
CA VAL A 124 8.14 -24.84 -26.51
C VAL A 124 9.49 -24.97 -25.80
N GLU A 125 10.60 -25.03 -26.56
CA GLU A 125 11.95 -25.06 -25.98
C GLU A 125 12.29 -23.80 -25.17
N PHE A 126 11.79 -22.64 -25.61
CA PHE A 126 11.93 -21.40 -24.85
C PHE A 126 11.16 -21.45 -23.53
N GLN A 127 9.91 -21.92 -23.53
CA GLN A 127 9.12 -22.11 -22.32
C GLN A 127 9.77 -23.11 -21.36
N MET A 128 10.34 -24.21 -21.86
CA MET A 128 11.09 -25.18 -21.05
C MET A 128 12.26 -24.52 -20.32
N ARG A 129 13.08 -23.75 -21.04
CA ARG A 129 14.23 -23.03 -20.45
C ARG A 129 13.81 -21.99 -19.41
N ILE A 130 12.67 -21.34 -19.59
CA ILE A 130 12.10 -20.43 -18.58
C ILE A 130 11.67 -21.24 -17.36
N LEU A 131 10.93 -22.33 -17.56
CA LEU A 131 10.39 -23.14 -16.47
C LEU A 131 11.50 -23.65 -15.55
N GLU A 132 12.57 -24.19 -16.12
CA GLU A 132 13.76 -24.69 -15.41
C GLU A 132 14.51 -23.61 -14.59
N ARG A 133 14.32 -22.33 -14.91
CA ARG A 133 15.03 -21.20 -14.28
C ARG A 133 14.12 -20.24 -13.50
N SER A 134 12.81 -20.49 -13.51
CA SER A 134 11.80 -19.58 -12.95
C SER A 134 11.71 -19.61 -11.42
N GLY A 135 12.23 -20.66 -10.78
CA GLY A 135 12.03 -20.90 -9.35
C GLY A 135 10.62 -21.37 -8.99
N LEU A 136 9.77 -21.68 -9.98
CA LEU A 136 8.49 -22.35 -9.77
C LEU A 136 8.72 -23.80 -9.34
N GLY A 137 7.75 -24.37 -8.63
CA GLY A 137 7.82 -25.74 -8.13
C GLY A 137 6.71 -26.61 -8.72
N GLU A 138 6.77 -27.91 -8.45
CA GLU A 138 5.77 -28.89 -8.92
C GLU A 138 4.36 -28.65 -8.33
N GLU A 139 4.24 -27.83 -7.28
CA GLU A 139 2.97 -27.43 -6.65
C GLU A 139 2.34 -26.18 -7.26
N THR A 140 2.96 -25.58 -8.30
CA THR A 140 2.40 -24.40 -8.97
C THR A 140 1.03 -24.72 -9.57
N CYS A 141 0.07 -23.82 -9.39
CA CYS A 141 -1.31 -24.00 -9.80
C CYS A 141 -1.71 -22.99 -10.88
N LEU A 142 -2.56 -23.43 -11.80
CA LEU A 142 -3.21 -22.59 -12.82
C LEU A 142 -4.73 -22.72 -12.71
N PRO A 143 -5.52 -21.71 -13.10
CA PRO A 143 -6.97 -21.78 -12.99
C PRO A 143 -7.57 -22.77 -13.98
N PRO A 144 -8.75 -23.38 -13.65
CA PRO A 144 -9.35 -24.44 -14.45
C PRO A 144 -9.48 -24.15 -15.95
N ALA A 145 -9.72 -22.88 -16.32
CA ALA A 145 -9.81 -22.44 -17.72
C ALA A 145 -8.55 -22.74 -18.55
N ILE A 146 -7.38 -22.82 -17.91
CA ILE A 146 -6.07 -23.05 -18.56
C ILE A 146 -5.73 -24.54 -18.64
N HIS A 147 -6.46 -25.41 -17.95
CA HIS A 147 -6.27 -26.87 -18.02
C HIS A 147 -6.86 -27.50 -19.28
N TYR A 148 -7.77 -26.80 -19.97
CA TYR A 148 -8.32 -27.26 -21.25
C TYR A 148 -7.29 -27.15 -22.39
N ILE A 149 -7.40 -28.04 -23.38
CA ILE A 149 -6.60 -28.00 -24.61
C ILE A 149 -7.56 -27.89 -25.81
N PRO A 150 -7.63 -26.74 -26.51
CA PRO A 150 -6.97 -25.47 -26.18
C PRO A 150 -7.58 -24.81 -24.92
N PRO A 151 -6.86 -23.87 -24.26
CA PRO A 151 -7.38 -23.12 -23.11
C PRO A 151 -8.69 -22.41 -23.43
N LYS A 152 -9.58 -22.30 -22.43
CA LYS A 152 -10.90 -21.66 -22.57
C LYS A 152 -11.06 -20.47 -21.61
N PRO A 153 -10.28 -19.38 -21.76
CA PRO A 153 -10.40 -18.21 -20.91
C PRO A 153 -11.66 -17.40 -21.28
N THR A 154 -12.76 -17.66 -20.58
CA THR A 154 -14.00 -16.90 -20.74
C THR A 154 -14.20 -15.91 -19.58
N MET A 155 -14.97 -14.85 -19.80
CA MET A 155 -15.34 -13.90 -18.74
C MET A 155 -16.09 -14.58 -17.59
N GLU A 156 -16.88 -15.61 -17.89
CA GLU A 156 -17.58 -16.42 -16.90
C GLU A 156 -16.61 -17.24 -16.04
N ALA A 157 -15.63 -17.90 -16.67
CA ALA A 157 -14.62 -18.68 -15.96
C ALA A 157 -13.74 -17.78 -15.07
N ALA A 158 -13.30 -16.63 -15.58
CA ALA A 158 -12.53 -15.66 -14.81
C ALA A 158 -13.33 -15.08 -13.62
N ARG A 159 -14.64 -14.83 -13.82
CA ARG A 159 -15.54 -14.42 -12.74
C ARG A 159 -15.66 -15.51 -11.67
N GLY A 160 -15.91 -16.75 -12.07
CA GLY A 160 -16.03 -17.88 -11.16
C GLY A 160 -14.75 -18.11 -10.35
N GLU A 161 -13.58 -18.00 -10.99
CA GLU A 161 -12.29 -18.05 -10.30
C GLU A 161 -12.16 -16.93 -9.25
N ALA A 162 -12.40 -15.68 -9.67
CA ALA A 162 -12.29 -14.53 -8.77
C ALA A 162 -13.22 -14.67 -7.55
N GLU A 163 -14.46 -15.13 -7.76
CA GLU A 163 -15.40 -15.42 -6.68
C GLU A 163 -14.86 -16.47 -5.71
N VAL A 164 -14.39 -17.61 -6.22
CA VAL A 164 -13.83 -18.68 -5.37
C VAL A 164 -12.65 -18.17 -4.57
N VAL A 165 -11.69 -17.50 -5.21
CA VAL A 165 -10.45 -17.03 -4.57
C VAL A 165 -10.76 -15.96 -3.51
N ILE A 166 -11.47 -14.90 -3.90
CA ILE A 166 -11.73 -13.75 -3.03
C ILE A 166 -12.62 -14.16 -1.86
N PHE A 167 -13.71 -14.88 -2.13
CA PHE A 167 -14.66 -15.23 -1.08
C PHE A 167 -14.09 -16.25 -0.10
N SER A 168 -13.33 -17.25 -0.58
CA SER A 168 -12.71 -18.21 0.33
C SER A 168 -11.70 -17.55 1.28
N ALA A 169 -10.92 -16.58 0.79
CA ALA A 169 -9.99 -15.81 1.61
C ALA A 169 -10.74 -14.94 2.62
N MET A 170 -11.79 -14.23 2.20
CA MET A 170 -12.58 -13.38 3.09
C MET A 170 -13.36 -14.18 4.14
N ASP A 171 -13.97 -15.31 3.76
CA ASP A 171 -14.68 -16.20 4.69
C ASP A 171 -13.73 -16.72 5.77
N SER A 172 -12.51 -17.10 5.39
CA SER A 172 -11.46 -17.51 6.32
C SER A 172 -11.05 -16.38 7.26
N LEU A 173 -10.91 -15.15 6.74
CA LEU A 173 -10.56 -13.98 7.53
C LEU A 173 -11.66 -13.60 8.53
N PHE A 174 -12.93 -13.58 8.11
CA PHE A 174 -14.05 -13.32 9.00
C PHE A 174 -14.19 -14.37 10.08
N LYS A 175 -14.01 -15.66 9.72
CA LYS A 175 -14.02 -16.75 10.69
C LYS A 175 -12.89 -16.63 11.72
N LYS A 176 -11.69 -16.25 11.27
CA LYS A 176 -10.51 -16.13 12.14
C LYS A 176 -10.60 -14.93 13.09
N THR A 177 -11.10 -13.79 12.58
CA THR A 177 -11.12 -12.52 13.33
C THR A 177 -12.42 -12.30 14.12
N GLY A 178 -13.51 -12.95 13.74
CA GLY A 178 -14.85 -12.69 14.31
C GLY A 178 -15.46 -11.35 13.88
N LEU A 179 -14.83 -10.63 12.95
CA LEU A 179 -15.31 -9.34 12.45
C LEU A 179 -16.63 -9.53 11.70
N LYS A 180 -17.57 -8.60 11.92
CA LYS A 180 -18.79 -8.56 11.13
C LYS A 180 -18.51 -7.79 9.84
N PRO A 181 -19.13 -8.18 8.71
CA PRO A 181 -19.00 -7.41 7.47
C PRO A 181 -19.35 -5.91 7.59
N LYS A 182 -20.22 -5.56 8.55
CA LYS A 182 -20.61 -4.16 8.82
C LYS A 182 -19.52 -3.33 9.52
N ASP A 183 -18.54 -3.98 10.14
CA ASP A 183 -17.43 -3.32 10.85
C ASP A 183 -16.35 -2.81 9.88
N ILE A 184 -16.43 -3.15 8.58
CA ILE A 184 -15.44 -2.76 7.57
C ILE A 184 -15.78 -1.38 7.00
N ASP A 185 -14.92 -0.39 7.27
CA ASP A 185 -15.03 0.99 6.75
C ASP A 185 -14.54 1.15 5.31
N ILE A 186 -13.47 0.43 4.94
CA ILE A 186 -12.75 0.60 3.69
C ILE A 186 -12.50 -0.79 3.07
N LEU A 187 -12.81 -0.94 1.79
CA LEU A 187 -12.50 -2.13 0.99
C LEU A 187 -11.64 -1.75 -0.21
N ILE A 188 -10.45 -2.34 -0.31
CA ILE A 188 -9.57 -2.21 -1.46
C ILE A 188 -9.43 -3.58 -2.11
N VAL A 189 -9.84 -3.70 -3.38
CA VAL A 189 -9.67 -4.91 -4.18
C VAL A 189 -8.68 -4.62 -5.28
N ASN A 190 -7.63 -5.44 -5.38
CA ASN A 190 -6.69 -5.39 -6.49
C ASN A 190 -6.84 -6.63 -7.37
N CYS A 191 -6.89 -6.43 -8.69
CA CYS A 191 -6.79 -7.51 -9.66
C CYS A 191 -6.29 -6.94 -10.99
N SER A 192 -5.20 -7.49 -11.52
CA SER A 192 -4.65 -7.05 -12.82
C SER A 192 -5.06 -7.93 -13.99
N LEU A 193 -5.53 -9.15 -13.72
CA LEU A 193 -5.89 -10.13 -14.75
C LEU A 193 -7.37 -10.07 -15.13
N PHE A 194 -8.22 -9.51 -14.28
CA PHE A 194 -9.65 -9.49 -14.49
C PHE A 194 -10.32 -8.26 -13.87
N SER A 195 -10.87 -7.40 -14.72
CA SER A 195 -11.51 -6.12 -14.32
C SER A 195 -12.89 -5.98 -14.97
N PRO A 196 -13.89 -6.75 -14.47
CA PRO A 196 -15.24 -6.75 -15.03
C PRO A 196 -16.05 -5.52 -14.63
N THR A 197 -17.18 -5.34 -15.32
CA THR A 197 -18.30 -4.50 -14.89
C THR A 197 -19.50 -5.39 -14.60
N PRO A 198 -20.12 -5.34 -13.40
CA PRO A 198 -19.72 -4.59 -12.21
C PRO A 198 -18.36 -5.04 -11.65
N SER A 199 -17.69 -4.17 -10.88
CA SER A 199 -16.34 -4.40 -10.35
C SER A 199 -16.27 -5.54 -9.33
N LEU A 200 -15.06 -6.07 -9.09
CA LEU A 200 -14.82 -7.07 -8.05
C LEU A 200 -15.12 -6.53 -6.65
N SER A 201 -14.81 -5.25 -6.39
CA SER A 201 -15.22 -4.59 -5.15
C SER A 201 -16.74 -4.55 -4.96
N ALA A 202 -17.51 -4.26 -6.02
CA ALA A 202 -18.97 -4.26 -5.96
C ALA A 202 -19.53 -5.67 -5.71
N MET A 203 -18.91 -6.68 -6.30
CA MET A 203 -19.24 -8.08 -6.08
C MET A 203 -19.07 -8.49 -4.61
N VAL A 204 -17.94 -8.11 -3.99
CA VAL A 204 -17.66 -8.34 -2.56
C VAL A 204 -18.68 -7.62 -1.68
N ILE A 205 -18.94 -6.34 -1.93
CA ILE A 205 -19.91 -5.53 -1.17
C ILE A 205 -21.30 -6.18 -1.20
N ASN A 206 -21.72 -6.63 -2.38
CA ASN A 206 -23.03 -7.24 -2.55
C ASN A 206 -23.13 -8.62 -1.88
N LYS A 207 -22.08 -9.45 -1.93
CA LYS A 207 -22.09 -10.77 -1.29
C LYS A 207 -22.17 -10.67 0.23
N TYR A 208 -21.28 -9.88 0.84
CA TYR A 208 -21.17 -9.80 2.30
C TYR A 208 -22.11 -8.78 2.94
N LYS A 209 -22.87 -8.05 2.12
CA LYS A 209 -23.74 -6.96 2.57
C LYS A 209 -22.98 -5.99 3.46
N LEU A 210 -21.83 -5.51 2.96
CA LEU A 210 -21.05 -4.49 3.65
C LEU A 210 -21.92 -3.24 3.92
N ARG A 211 -21.44 -2.33 4.75
CA ARG A 211 -22.16 -1.09 5.08
C ARG A 211 -22.40 -0.23 3.84
N SER A 212 -23.51 0.52 3.82
CA SER A 212 -23.94 1.32 2.66
C SER A 212 -23.01 2.50 2.37
N ASN A 213 -22.33 3.02 3.38
CA ASN A 213 -21.37 4.11 3.32
C ASN A 213 -19.91 3.61 3.36
N ILE A 214 -19.65 2.42 2.80
CA ILE A 214 -18.29 1.89 2.66
C ILE A 214 -17.51 2.70 1.63
N LYS A 215 -16.22 2.93 1.88
CA LYS A 215 -15.29 3.44 0.86
C LYS A 215 -14.70 2.26 0.11
N SER A 216 -15.00 2.12 -1.18
CA SER A 216 -14.55 0.99 -1.97
C SER A 216 -13.67 1.40 -3.15
N PHE A 217 -12.51 0.75 -3.30
CA PHE A 217 -11.55 0.99 -4.38
C PHE A 217 -11.30 -0.32 -5.14
N ASN A 218 -11.33 -0.26 -6.47
CA ASN A 218 -11.02 -1.40 -7.35
C ASN A 218 -9.82 -1.04 -8.23
N LEU A 219 -8.65 -1.56 -7.87
CA LEU A 219 -7.38 -1.27 -8.52
C LEU A 219 -7.08 -2.35 -9.57
N SER A 220 -6.65 -1.91 -10.76
CA SER A 220 -6.29 -2.78 -11.89
C SER A 220 -5.07 -2.23 -12.61
N GLY A 221 -4.33 -3.10 -13.30
CA GLY A 221 -3.23 -2.72 -14.19
C GLY A 221 -1.89 -2.41 -13.49
N MET A 222 -1.83 -2.50 -12.16
CA MET A 222 -0.59 -2.25 -11.40
C MET A 222 0.35 -3.48 -11.33
N GLY A 223 -0.15 -4.68 -11.67
CA GLY A 223 0.64 -5.91 -11.62
C GLY A 223 1.07 -6.28 -10.20
N CYS A 224 2.29 -6.79 -10.05
CA CYS A 224 2.80 -7.33 -8.78
C CYS A 224 3.00 -6.28 -7.67
N SER A 225 3.05 -4.98 -8.00
CA SER A 225 3.18 -3.90 -7.00
C SER A 225 1.85 -3.51 -6.36
N ALA A 226 0.73 -4.00 -6.89
CA ALA A 226 -0.61 -3.59 -6.49
C ALA A 226 -0.88 -3.77 -4.99
N GLY A 227 -0.31 -4.82 -4.36
CA GLY A 227 -0.46 -5.07 -2.92
C GLY A 227 0.10 -3.94 -2.07
N LEU A 228 1.33 -3.49 -2.35
CA LEU A 228 1.96 -2.40 -1.60
C LEU A 228 1.26 -1.06 -1.86
N ILE A 229 0.86 -0.80 -3.12
CA ILE A 229 0.09 0.40 -3.47
C ILE A 229 -1.26 0.42 -2.73
N SER A 230 -1.89 -0.75 -2.54
CA SER A 230 -3.15 -0.84 -1.79
C SER A 230 -2.99 -0.52 -0.30
N ILE A 231 -1.80 -0.71 0.26
CA ILE A 231 -1.52 -0.42 1.68
C ILE A 231 -1.18 1.06 1.88
N ASP A 232 -0.59 1.70 0.87
CA ASP A 232 -0.22 3.14 0.88
C ASP A 232 -1.44 4.07 0.71
N LEU A 233 -2.50 3.58 0.06
CA LEU A 233 -3.73 4.31 -0.27
C LEU A 233 -4.63 4.57 0.95
#